data_AF-A0A356M6E0-F1
#
_entry.id   AF-A0A356M6E0-F1
#
_cell.length_a   1.000
_cell.length_b   1.000
_cell.length_c   1.000
_cell.angle_alpha   90.00
_cell.angle_beta   90.00
_cell.angle_gamma   90.00
#
_symmetry.space_group_name_H-M   'P 1'
#
loop_
_entity.id
_entity.type
_entity.pdbx_description
1 polymer ?
#
loop_
_entity_poly.entity_id
_entity_poly.type
_entity_poly.pdbx_seq_one_letter_code
_entity_poly.pdbx_strand_id
1 'polypeptide(L)'
;MDLENGRQPGLIHIYCGEGKGKTTAAVGLIARAAGHGMRILLVQFLKNGKSGELASLRRLPQVRILTGKPATHFTNVMDAAEKAEILELHHQHLQEAIRTAREGQIDLLVF
;
A
#
# COMPACT_ATOMS: atom_id res chain seq x y z
N MET A 1 -27.04 13.00 -1.19
CA MET A 1 -26.09 11.92 -0.84
C MET A 1 -26.44 11.49 0.56
N ASP A 2 -27.17 10.38 0.65
CA ASP A 2 -27.85 9.95 1.87
C ASP A 2 -26.84 9.41 2.88
N LEU A 3 -26.75 10.09 4.02
CA LEU A 3 -25.99 9.65 5.20
C LEU A 3 -26.86 8.69 6.01
N GLU A 4 -27.18 7.52 5.46
CA GLU A 4 -28.11 6.57 6.12
C GLU A 4 -27.54 5.87 7.37
N ASN A 5 -26.31 6.13 7.80
CA ASN A 5 -25.72 5.41 8.94
C ASN A 5 -24.84 6.25 9.90
N GLY A 6 -24.86 7.58 9.82
CA GLY A 6 -24.04 8.46 10.70
C GLY A 6 -22.52 8.29 10.56
N ARG A 7 -22.06 7.40 9.67
CA ARG A 7 -20.65 7.10 9.42
C ARG A 7 -20.17 7.98 8.26
N GLN A 8 -19.17 8.81 8.54
CA GLN A 8 -18.52 9.63 7.52
C GLN A 8 -17.95 8.70 6.41
N PRO A 9 -18.13 9.04 5.11
CA PRO A 9 -17.58 8.26 4.02
C PRO A 9 -16.05 8.25 4.06
N GLY A 10 -15.44 7.17 3.58
CA GLY A 10 -13.98 7.10 3.41
C GLY A 10 -13.49 8.11 2.39
N LEU A 11 -12.29 8.64 2.60
CA LEU A 11 -11.64 9.61 1.71
C LEU A 11 -10.51 8.96 0.91
N ILE A 12 -10.28 9.46 -0.31
CA ILE A 12 -9.19 9.01 -1.17
C ILE A 12 -8.15 10.13 -1.27
N HIS A 13 -6.90 9.81 -0.94
CA HIS A 13 -5.77 10.72 -1.09
C HIS A 13 -4.96 10.33 -2.31
N ILE A 14 -4.70 11.28 -3.21
CA ILE A 14 -3.86 11.08 -4.40
C ILE A 14 -2.64 11.98 -4.28
N TYR A 15 -1.46 11.37 -4.08
CA TYR A 15 -0.18 12.07 -4.10
C TYR A 15 0.50 11.88 -5.46
N CYS A 16 0.40 12.88 -6.34
CA CYS A 16 0.91 12.83 -7.72
C CYS A 16 1.95 13.93 -8.02
N GLY A 17 2.55 13.87 -9.22
CA GLY A 17 3.56 14.82 -9.71
C GLY A 17 5.00 14.31 -9.59
N GLU A 18 5.96 15.02 -10.18
CA GLU A 18 7.38 14.60 -10.26
C GLU A 18 8.19 14.92 -9.00
N GLY A 19 7.68 15.81 -8.14
CA GLY A 19 8.36 16.24 -6.92
C GLY A 19 8.64 15.11 -5.93
N LYS A 20 9.71 15.27 -5.14
CA LYS A 20 9.99 14.39 -3.99
C LYS A 20 8.91 14.56 -2.92
N GLY A 21 8.67 13.51 -2.14
CA GLY A 21 7.80 13.58 -0.95
C GLY A 21 6.47 12.82 -1.03
N LYS A 22 6.06 12.31 -2.20
CA LYS A 22 4.82 11.50 -2.33
C LYS A 22 4.80 10.30 -1.39
N THR A 23 5.88 9.51 -1.40
CA THR A 23 6.04 8.36 -0.51
C THR A 23 6.15 8.81 0.95
N THR A 24 6.86 9.90 1.23
CA THR A 24 7.00 10.44 2.58
C THR A 24 5.65 10.87 3.16
N ALA A 25 4.79 11.50 2.36
CA ALA A 25 3.43 11.89 2.77
C ALA A 25 2.57 10.66 3.11
N ALA A 26 2.62 9.61 2.27
CA ALA A 26 1.93 8.36 2.53
C ALA A 26 2.44 7.66 3.82
N VAL A 27 3.75 7.62 4.03
CA VAL A 27 4.36 7.08 5.27
C VAL A 27 3.95 7.90 6.49
N GLY A 28 3.92 9.23 6.39
CA GLY A 28 3.46 10.10 7.47
C GLY A 28 1.98 9.86 7.83
N LEU A 29 1.13 9.60 6.83
CA LEU A 29 -0.26 9.22 7.04
C LEU A 29 -0.38 7.87 7.75
N ILE A 30 0.41 6.87 7.33
CA ILE A 30 0.47 5.56 7.99
C ILE A 30 0.90 5.71 9.45
N ALA A 31 1.96 6.49 9.72
CA ALA A 31 2.44 6.70 11.08
C ALA A 31 1.37 7.37 11.97
N ARG A 32 0.66 8.36 11.44
CA ARG A 32 -0.46 9.01 12.13
C ARG A 32 -1.59 8.02 12.44
N ALA A 33 -2.03 7.26 11.44
CA ALA A 33 -3.08 6.25 11.60
C ALA A 33 -2.67 5.19 12.65
N ALA A 34 -1.42 4.75 12.59
CA ALA A 34 -0.88 3.77 13.54
C ALA A 34 -0.88 4.32 14.98
N GLY A 35 -0.54 5.60 15.16
CA GLY A 35 -0.62 6.28 16.46
C GLY A 35 -2.03 6.36 17.05
N HIS A 36 -3.06 6.26 16.20
CA HIS A 36 -4.46 6.16 16.62
C HIS A 36 -4.98 4.71 16.71
N GLY A 37 -4.10 3.70 16.60
CA GLY A 37 -4.47 2.29 16.71
C GLY A 37 -5.23 1.74 15.50
N MET A 38 -5.20 2.42 14.36
CA MET A 38 -5.86 1.97 13.13
C MET A 38 -5.13 0.78 12.50
N ARG A 39 -5.88 -0.14 11.90
CA ARG A 39 -5.36 -1.29 11.15
C ARG A 39 -5.03 -0.86 9.74
N ILE A 40 -3.79 -1.07 9.31
CA ILE A 40 -3.25 -0.49 8.08
C ILE A 40 -2.73 -1.59 7.18
N LEU A 41 -3.05 -1.48 5.88
CA LEU A 41 -2.43 -2.27 4.82
C LEU A 41 -1.66 -1.35 3.88
N LEU A 42 -0.36 -1.59 3.75
CA LEU A 42 0.49 -0.98 2.74
C LEU A 42 0.81 -2.03 1.67
N VAL A 43 0.46 -1.75 0.42
CA VAL A 43 0.87 -2.52 -0.75
C VAL A 43 1.96 -1.74 -1.47
N GLN A 44 2.97 -2.43 -2.01
CA GLN A 44 3.99 -1.80 -2.85
C GLN A 44 4.15 -2.56 -4.16
N PHE A 45 3.86 -1.87 -5.25
CA PHE A 45 4.11 -2.35 -6.61
C PHE A 45 5.49 -1.94 -7.10
N LEU A 46 6.17 -2.82 -7.85
CA LEU A 46 7.48 -2.58 -8.46
C LEU A 46 8.57 -2.07 -7.50
N LYS A 47 8.47 -2.40 -6.20
CA LYS A 47 9.47 -2.06 -5.17
C LYS A 47 10.00 -3.32 -4.50
N ASN A 48 11.27 -3.26 -4.10
CA ASN A 48 11.99 -4.35 -3.44
C ASN A 48 11.73 -4.45 -1.91
N GLY A 49 10.81 -3.64 -1.36
CA GLY A 49 10.45 -3.67 0.06
C GLY A 49 11.56 -3.22 1.02
N LYS A 50 12.61 -2.54 0.54
CA LYS A 50 13.74 -2.08 1.38
C LYS A 50 13.76 -0.56 1.49
N SER A 51 13.49 -0.04 2.70
CA SER A 51 13.72 1.35 3.08
C SER A 51 13.79 1.49 4.60
N GLY A 52 14.36 2.59 5.10
CA GLY A 52 14.40 2.88 6.55
C GLY A 52 12.99 3.06 7.12
N GLU A 53 12.09 3.69 6.35
CA GLU A 53 10.68 3.86 6.69
C GLU A 53 9.99 2.50 6.85
N LEU A 54 10.18 1.57 5.91
CA LEU A 54 9.62 0.22 6.00
C LEU A 54 10.17 -0.56 7.20
N ALA A 55 11.46 -0.40 7.52
CA ALA A 55 12.05 -1.04 8.69
C ALA A 55 11.36 -0.58 10.00
N SER A 56 11.00 0.70 10.09
CA SER A 56 10.22 1.23 11.21
C SER A 56 8.77 0.73 11.20
N LEU A 57 8.10 0.77 10.04
CA LEU A 57 6.71 0.34 9.90
C LEU A 57 6.52 -1.15 10.23
N ARG A 58 7.47 -2.02 9.87
CA ARG A 58 7.43 -3.46 10.20
C ARG A 58 7.43 -3.76 11.70
N ARG A 59 7.82 -2.80 12.55
CA ARG A 59 7.79 -2.97 14.01
C ARG A 59 6.41 -2.71 14.61
N LEU A 60 5.47 -2.19 13.82
CA LEU A 60 4.13 -1.83 14.27
C LEU A 60 3.18 -3.00 13.99
N PRO A 61 2.57 -3.63 15.02
CA PRO A 61 1.72 -4.81 14.84
C PRO A 61 0.44 -4.54 14.02
N GLN A 62 -0.02 -3.29 14.00
CA GLN A 62 -1.19 -2.85 13.24
C GLN A 62 -0.88 -2.56 11.76
N VAL A 63 0.37 -2.64 11.32
CA VAL A 63 0.78 -2.35 9.93
C VAL A 63 1.15 -3.65 9.22
N ARG A 64 0.31 -4.07 8.27
CA ARG A 64 0.60 -5.17 7.34
C ARG A 64 1.18 -4.61 6.05
N ILE A 65 2.22 -5.26 5.53
CA ILE A 65 2.92 -4.80 4.32
C ILE A 65 2.99 -5.93 3.29
N LEU A 66 2.42 -5.70 2.11
CA LEU A 66 2.54 -6.57 0.94
C LEU A 66 3.54 -5.95 -0.03
N THR A 67 4.71 -6.57 -0.19
CA THR A 67 5.76 -6.08 -1.10
C THR A 67 5.94 -7.05 -2.25
N GLY A 68 6.05 -6.52 -3.47
CA GLY A 68 6.44 -7.35 -4.62
C GLY A 68 7.81 -8.02 -4.45
N LYS A 69 8.11 -8.97 -5.35
CA LYS A 69 9.48 -9.44 -5.54
C LYS A 69 10.36 -8.26 -5.92
N PRO A 70 11.64 -8.24 -5.48
CA PRO A 70 12.60 -7.27 -5.99
C PRO A 70 12.62 -7.39 -7.51
N ALA A 71 12.11 -6.39 -8.20
CA ALA A 71 12.42 -6.20 -9.60
C ALA A 71 13.94 -5.96 -9.66
N THR A 72 14.70 -6.96 -10.10
CA THR A 72 16.14 -6.85 -10.39
C THR A 72 16.38 -5.82 -11.50
N HIS A 73 15.38 -5.65 -12.37
CA HIS A 73 15.39 -4.80 -13.55
C HIS A 73 14.27 -3.76 -13.48
N PHE A 74 14.47 -2.58 -14.09
CA PHE A 74 13.34 -1.70 -14.40
C PHE A 74 12.44 -2.38 -15.43
N THR A 75 11.14 -2.03 -15.49
CA THR A 75 10.15 -2.65 -16.39
C THR A 75 10.58 -2.66 -17.87
N ASN A 76 11.44 -1.72 -18.26
CA ASN A 76 11.97 -1.60 -19.62
C ASN A 76 13.05 -2.62 -19.97
N VAL A 77 13.60 -3.33 -18.99
CA VAL A 77 14.70 -4.30 -19.14
C VAL A 77 14.26 -5.73 -18.76
N MET A 78 13.01 -5.91 -18.35
CA MET A 78 12.47 -7.22 -17.99
C MET A 78 12.10 -8.05 -19.22
N ASP A 79 12.36 -9.36 -19.15
CA ASP A 79 11.87 -10.31 -20.14
C ASP A 79 10.37 -10.60 -19.98
N ALA A 80 9.79 -11.37 -20.92
CA ALA A 80 8.36 -11.68 -20.91
C ALA A 80 7.95 -12.55 -19.71
N ALA A 81 8.83 -13.43 -19.23
CA ALA A 81 8.55 -14.31 -18.11
C ALA A 81 8.59 -13.54 -16.79
N GLU A 82 9.60 -12.68 -16.58
CA GLU A 82 9.70 -11.77 -15.44
C GLU A 82 8.48 -10.85 -15.36
N LYS A 83 8.03 -10.29 -16.50
CA LYS A 83 6.82 -9.46 -16.56
C LYS A 83 5.56 -10.23 -16.16
N ALA A 84 5.40 -11.45 -16.66
CA ALA A 84 4.25 -12.30 -16.33
C ALA A 84 4.21 -12.65 -14.84
N GLU A 85 5.36 -12.97 -14.25
CA GLU A 85 5.47 -13.29 -12.82
C GLU A 85 5.17 -12.07 -11.93
N ILE A 86 5.71 -10.90 -12.28
CA ILE A 86 5.47 -9.65 -11.53
C ILE A 86 4.01 -9.24 -11.64
N LEU A 87 3.41 -9.36 -12.83
CA LEU A 87 1.99 -9.08 -13.05
C LEU A 87 1.11 -9.97 -12.17
N GLU A 88 1.37 -11.28 -12.15
CA GLU A 88 0.61 -12.23 -11.34
C GLU A 88 0.70 -11.90 -9.85
N LEU A 89 1.90 -11.63 -9.34
CA LEU A 89 2.09 -11.23 -7.94
C LEU A 89 1.35 -9.92 -7.62
N HIS A 90 1.39 -8.94 -8.53
CA HIS A 90 0.72 -7.66 -8.33
C HIS A 90 -0.81 -7.80 -8.39
N HIS A 91 -1.35 -8.67 -9.24
CA HIS A 91 -2.75 -9.03 -9.23
C HIS A 91 -3.18 -9.66 -7.91
N GLN A 92 -2.39 -10.60 -7.38
CA GLN A 92 -2.67 -11.23 -6.09
C GLN A 92 -2.69 -10.20 -4.94
N HIS A 93 -1.69 -9.32 -4.86
CA HIS A 93 -1.67 -8.27 -3.85
C HIS A 93 -2.85 -7.29 -3.97
N LEU A 94 -3.22 -6.91 -5.19
CA LEU A 94 -4.36 -6.03 -5.43
C LEU A 94 -5.67 -6.71 -5.00
N GLN A 95 -5.85 -7.98 -5.34
CA GLN A 95 -7.02 -8.76 -4.93
C GLN A 95 -7.10 -8.90 -3.41
N GLU A 96 -5.99 -9.20 -2.74
CA GLU A 96 -5.94 -9.28 -1.27
C GLU A 96 -6.28 -7.93 -0.63
N ALA A 97 -5.75 -6.83 -1.17
CA ALA A 97 -6.01 -5.50 -0.66
C ALA A 97 -7.50 -5.11 -0.77
N ILE A 98 -8.10 -5.35 -1.94
CA ILE A 98 -9.53 -5.10 -2.17
C ILE A 98 -10.38 -5.95 -1.23
N ARG A 99 -10.05 -7.24 -1.09
CA ARG A 99 -10.76 -8.15 -0.18
C ARG A 99 -10.69 -7.67 1.27
N THR A 100 -9.48 -7.38 1.75
CA THR A 100 -9.23 -6.92 3.13
C THR A 100 -9.99 -5.64 3.44
N ALA A 101 -10.03 -4.69 2.48
CA ALA A 101 -10.80 -3.47 2.61
C ALA A 101 -12.33 -3.72 2.68
N ARG A 102 -12.85 -4.58 1.79
CA ARG A 102 -14.28 -4.91 1.74
C ARG A 102 -14.76 -5.68 2.98
N GLU A 103 -13.91 -6.54 3.54
CA GLU A 103 -14.19 -7.30 4.76
C GLU A 103 -14.08 -6.43 6.03
N GLY A 104 -13.74 -5.14 5.93
CA GLY A 104 -13.64 -4.23 7.06
C GLY A 104 -12.48 -4.56 8.01
N GLN A 105 -11.46 -5.27 7.52
CA GLN A 105 -10.30 -5.70 8.32
C GLN A 105 -9.24 -4.60 8.48
N ILE A 106 -9.34 -3.53 7.68
CA ILE A 106 -8.43 -2.38 7.70
C ILE A 106 -9.22 -1.08 7.73
N ASP A 107 -8.57 -0.07 8.29
CA ASP A 107 -9.09 1.29 8.41
C ASP A 107 -8.35 2.26 7.46
N LEU A 108 -7.14 1.88 7.01
CA LEU A 108 -6.37 2.60 5.99
C LEU A 108 -5.72 1.62 5.00
N LEU A 109 -5.93 1.87 3.70
CA LEU A 109 -5.27 1.18 2.60
C LEU A 109 -4.36 2.15 1.85
N VAL A 110 -3.10 1.77 1.65
CA VAL A 110 -2.10 2.54 0.88
C VAL A 110 -1.51 1.63 -0.19
N PHE A 111 -1.34 2.17 -1.40
CA PHE A 111 -0.71 1.51 -2.54
C PHE A 111 0.63 2.17 -2.91
#